data_AF-A0A3B8ZKN1-F1
#
_entry.id   AF-A0A3B8ZKN1-F1
#
_cell.length_a   1.000
_cell.length_b   1.000
_cell.length_c   1.000
_cell.angle_alpha   90.00
_cell.angle_beta   90.00
_cell.angle_gamma   90.00
#
_symmetry.space_group_name_H-M   'P 1'
#
loop_
_entity.id
_entity.type
_entity.pdbx_description
1 polymer ?
#
loop_
_entity_poly.entity_id
_entity_poly.type
_entity_poly.pdbx_seq_one_letter_code
_entity_poly.pdbx_strand_id
1 'polypeptide(L)'
;MPIRKKILLNMILLSSILVLLTYVSLQGVYAYRDLTVDIGALSYEVQELWSLGQDVSELRSYVHSGPLNVVTDEVSADSQSLELLPMRMEGTLAWTQPAARVNFLNQLNVVEFKLKMHRKRVASHIQADPLLASSATELQLVDEMLSSLNRIQQMEYEYKGGRNAKLNKIAQQLDDVALDAHSLFQLLTDRMRKLRAEVRATYKTWSVIIISSGVALLLIIVFSYWFMRRQVVQPFK
;
A
#
# COMPACT_ATOMS: atom_id res chain seq x y z
N MET A 1 33.32 38.35 -44.96
CA MET A 1 32.82 38.24 -43.56
C MET A 1 31.62 37.30 -43.29
N PRO A 2 30.95 36.60 -44.25
CA PRO A 2 29.76 35.80 -43.93
C PRO A 2 30.05 34.46 -43.22
N ILE A 3 31.26 33.92 -43.34
CA ILE A 3 31.63 32.59 -42.78
C ILE A 3 31.58 32.59 -41.24
N ARG A 4 32.07 33.66 -40.58
CA ARG A 4 32.09 33.76 -39.11
C ARG A 4 30.67 33.74 -38.51
N LYS A 5 29.70 34.41 -39.15
CA LYS A 5 28.30 34.42 -38.70
C LYS A 5 27.64 33.03 -38.81
N LYS A 6 27.97 32.26 -39.86
CA LYS A 6 27.46 30.89 -40.05
C LYS A 6 27.99 29.92 -38.99
N ILE A 7 29.28 30.00 -38.66
CA ILE A 7 29.89 29.16 -37.61
C ILE A 7 29.28 29.49 -36.25
N LEU A 8 29.15 30.79 -35.95
CA LEU A 8 28.58 31.24 -34.67
C LEU A 8 27.11 30.79 -34.51
N LEU A 9 26.30 30.87 -35.57
CA LEU A 9 24.91 30.40 -35.54
C LEU A 9 24.82 28.88 -35.33
N ASN A 10 25.68 28.09 -35.97
CA ASN A 10 25.73 26.64 -35.76
C ASN A 10 26.16 26.30 -34.32
N MET A 11 27.10 27.06 -33.75
CA MET A 11 27.55 26.85 -32.37
C MET A 11 26.45 27.18 -31.35
N ILE A 12 25.70 28.27 -31.57
CA ILE A 12 24.54 28.62 -30.73
C ILE A 12 23.47 27.53 -30.82
N LEU A 13 23.17 27.05 -32.03
CA LEU A 13 22.17 26.00 -32.23
C LEU A 13 22.58 24.71 -31.50
N LEU A 14 23.83 24.28 -31.65
CA LEU A 14 24.36 23.09 -30.99
C LEU A 14 24.32 23.24 -29.45
N SER A 15 24.73 24.39 -28.93
CA SER A 15 24.71 24.69 -27.50
C SER A 15 23.28 24.67 -26.94
N SER A 16 22.32 25.29 -27.66
CA SER A 16 20.91 25.29 -27.27
C SER A 16 20.34 23.88 -27.18
N ILE A 17 20.64 23.01 -28.15
CA ILE A 17 20.21 21.61 -28.15
C ILE A 17 20.80 20.86 -26.95
N LEU A 18 22.10 21.06 -26.66
CA LEU A 18 22.78 20.40 -25.56
C LEU A 18 22.20 20.81 -24.20
N VAL A 19 21.88 22.10 -24.02
CA VAL A 19 21.19 22.59 -22.82
C VAL A 19 19.80 21.96 -22.69
N LEU A 20 19.03 21.90 -23.77
CA LEU A 20 17.68 21.33 -23.77
C LEU A 20 17.72 19.82 -23.47
N LEU A 21 18.70 19.10 -24.03
CA LEU A 21 18.92 17.68 -23.76
C LEU A 21 19.31 17.43 -22.29
N THR A 22 20.18 18.28 -21.74
CA THR A 22 20.59 18.21 -20.33
C THR A 22 19.41 18.50 -19.40
N TYR A 23 18.58 19.49 -19.74
CA TYR A 23 17.37 19.83 -18.99
C TYR A 23 16.37 18.67 -18.97
N VAL A 24 16.09 18.06 -20.14
CA VAL A 24 15.19 16.90 -20.26
C VAL A 24 15.74 15.69 -19.49
N SER A 25 17.06 15.45 -19.56
CA SER A 25 17.73 14.39 -18.80
C SER A 25 17.58 14.58 -17.28
N LEU A 26 17.86 15.80 -16.78
CA LEU A 26 17.70 16.14 -15.37
C LEU A 26 16.25 15.96 -14.90
N GLN A 27 15.30 16.47 -15.66
CA GLN A 27 13.89 16.35 -15.32
C GLN A 27 13.41 14.89 -15.26
N GLY A 28 13.90 14.03 -16.17
CA GLY A 28 13.64 12.59 -16.12
C GLY A 28 14.20 11.92 -14.85
N VAL A 29 15.40 12.31 -14.41
CA VAL A 29 16.00 11.80 -13.16
C VAL A 29 15.19 12.24 -11.93
N TYR A 30 14.75 13.49 -11.87
CA TYR A 30 13.91 13.97 -10.77
C TYR A 30 12.55 13.25 -10.73
N ALA A 31 11.89 13.11 -11.87
CA ALA A 31 10.64 12.37 -11.96
C ALA A 31 10.81 10.90 -11.54
N TYR A 32 11.91 10.25 -11.91
CA TYR A 32 12.21 8.89 -11.46
C TYR A 32 12.46 8.83 -9.95
N ARG A 33 13.19 9.80 -9.39
CA ARG A 33 13.47 9.86 -7.95
C ARG A 33 12.17 9.99 -7.16
N ASP A 34 11.32 10.92 -7.52
CA ASP A 34 10.07 11.17 -6.80
C ASP A 34 9.17 9.91 -6.85
N LEU A 35 9.11 9.26 -8.01
CA LEU A 35 8.43 7.98 -8.20
C LEU A 35 8.98 6.84 -7.35
N THR A 36 10.31 6.74 -7.18
CA THR A 36 10.90 5.74 -6.28
C THR A 36 10.58 6.02 -4.81
N VAL A 37 10.46 7.29 -4.42
CA VAL A 37 10.04 7.68 -3.06
C VAL A 37 8.59 7.28 -2.83
N ASP A 38 7.70 7.54 -3.79
CA ASP A 38 6.28 7.19 -3.69
C ASP A 38 6.06 5.67 -3.64
N ILE A 39 6.74 4.91 -4.49
CA ILE A 39 6.71 3.44 -4.45
C ILE A 39 7.28 2.93 -3.14
N GLY A 40 8.35 3.54 -2.62
CA GLY A 40 8.93 3.21 -1.34
C GLY A 40 7.92 3.39 -0.20
N ALA A 41 7.30 4.56 -0.12
CA ALA A 41 6.28 4.88 0.88
C ALA A 41 5.10 3.90 0.80
N LEU A 42 4.60 3.65 -0.42
CA LEU A 42 3.47 2.74 -0.64
C LEU A 42 3.83 1.30 -0.29
N SER A 43 5.04 0.82 -0.62
CA SER A 43 5.46 -0.54 -0.26
C SER A 43 5.54 -0.75 1.26
N TYR A 44 5.96 0.29 1.99
CA TYR A 44 6.01 0.27 3.44
C TYR A 44 4.60 0.26 4.06
N GLU A 45 3.65 1.02 3.50
CA GLU A 45 2.23 0.96 3.89
C GLU A 45 1.64 -0.43 3.67
N VAL A 46 1.95 -1.10 2.55
CA VAL A 46 1.47 -2.47 2.28
C VAL A 46 1.97 -3.45 3.32
N GLN A 47 3.25 -3.37 3.66
CA GLN A 47 3.85 -4.25 4.64
C GLN A 47 3.24 -4.03 6.03
N GLU A 48 2.97 -2.77 6.40
CA GLU A 48 2.32 -2.42 7.66
C GLU A 48 0.88 -2.96 7.72
N LEU A 49 0.08 -2.74 6.67
CA LEU A 49 -1.29 -3.28 6.59
C LEU A 49 -1.34 -4.80 6.58
N TRP A 50 -0.37 -5.45 5.94
CA TRP A 50 -0.27 -6.90 5.98
C TRP A 50 -0.02 -7.38 7.42
N SER A 51 0.90 -6.73 8.15
CA SER A 51 1.14 -7.04 9.56
C SER A 51 -0.10 -6.79 10.43
N LEU A 52 -0.86 -5.73 10.15
CA LEU A 52 -2.11 -5.42 10.83
C LEU A 52 -3.16 -6.52 10.59
N GLY A 53 -3.29 -6.98 9.35
CA GLY A 53 -4.19 -8.09 9.00
C GLY A 53 -3.82 -9.39 9.73
N GLN A 54 -2.52 -9.66 9.89
CA GLN A 54 -2.06 -10.79 10.70
C GLN A 54 -2.42 -10.64 12.17
N ASP A 55 -2.19 -9.46 12.76
CA ASP A 55 -2.51 -9.21 14.17
C ASP A 55 -4.02 -9.33 14.44
N VAL A 56 -4.87 -8.86 13.52
CA VAL A 56 -6.34 -9.01 13.58
C VAL A 56 -6.73 -10.49 13.44
N SER A 57 -6.10 -11.23 12.54
CA SER A 57 -6.31 -12.67 12.41
C SER A 57 -5.88 -13.42 13.67
N GLU A 58 -4.81 -12.99 14.33
CA GLU A 58 -4.36 -13.57 15.60
C GLU A 58 -5.38 -13.30 16.72
N LEU A 59 -5.87 -12.05 16.83
CA LEU A 59 -6.98 -11.68 17.73
C LEU A 59 -8.21 -12.56 17.53
N ARG A 60 -8.60 -12.77 16.26
CA ARG A 60 -9.70 -13.65 15.89
C ARG A 60 -9.45 -15.09 16.32
N SER A 61 -8.22 -15.57 16.12
CA SER A 61 -7.82 -16.93 16.49
C SER A 61 -7.92 -17.17 18.00
N TYR A 62 -7.58 -16.18 18.84
CA TYR A 62 -7.78 -16.30 20.29
C TYR A 62 -9.26 -16.56 20.59
N VAL A 63 -10.17 -15.78 20.00
CA VAL A 63 -11.61 -15.87 20.33
C VAL A 63 -12.22 -17.18 19.83
N HIS A 64 -11.82 -17.62 18.62
CA HIS A 64 -12.33 -18.87 18.01
C HIS A 64 -11.71 -20.14 18.60
N SER A 65 -10.44 -20.11 19.01
CA SER A 65 -9.76 -21.23 19.68
C SER A 65 -10.20 -21.40 21.14
N GLY A 66 -11.06 -20.51 21.64
CA GLY A 66 -11.69 -20.70 22.93
C GLY A 66 -12.54 -21.97 22.97
N PRO A 67 -12.66 -22.64 24.12
CA PRO A 67 -13.24 -23.98 24.24
C PRO A 67 -14.77 -24.04 24.08
N LEU A 68 -15.37 -23.08 23.37
CA LEU A 68 -16.82 -22.90 23.28
C LEU A 68 -17.50 -23.91 22.34
N ASN A 69 -16.78 -24.62 21.48
CA ASN A 69 -17.37 -25.47 20.43
C ASN A 69 -17.24 -27.00 20.66
N VAL A 70 -16.84 -27.46 21.85
CA VAL A 70 -16.59 -28.91 22.07
C VAL A 70 -17.75 -29.65 22.77
N VAL A 71 -18.87 -29.01 23.15
CA VAL A 71 -19.83 -29.68 24.08
C VAL A 71 -21.32 -29.60 23.67
N THR A 72 -21.68 -29.59 22.40
CA THR A 72 -23.12 -29.73 22.05
C THR A 72 -23.48 -30.73 20.95
N ASP A 73 -22.51 -31.35 20.28
CA ASP A 73 -22.79 -32.50 19.41
C ASP A 73 -22.21 -33.76 20.06
N GLU A 74 -23.03 -34.81 20.16
CA GLU A 74 -22.72 -36.16 20.70
C GLU A 74 -22.99 -36.42 22.19
N VAL A 75 -24.24 -36.26 22.62
CA VAL A 75 -24.91 -37.33 23.40
C VAL A 75 -26.32 -37.51 22.85
N SER A 76 -26.43 -37.91 21.57
CA SER A 76 -27.58 -38.71 21.16
C SER A 76 -27.26 -40.15 21.51
N ALA A 77 -28.04 -40.67 22.44
CA ALA A 77 -27.89 -41.96 23.06
C ALA A 77 -27.89 -43.09 22.02
N ASP A 78 -26.80 -43.85 21.95
CA ASP A 78 -26.95 -45.30 21.83
C ASP A 78 -25.77 -46.08 22.45
N SER A 79 -26.14 -46.91 23.43
CA SER A 79 -25.54 -48.20 23.78
C SER A 79 -24.02 -48.36 24.02
N GLN A 80 -23.67 -48.41 25.32
CA GLN A 80 -22.99 -49.54 25.97
C GLN A 80 -21.74 -50.16 25.31
N SER A 81 -20.59 -49.53 25.46
CA SER A 81 -19.31 -50.27 25.55
C SER A 81 -18.35 -49.56 26.49
N LEU A 82 -18.13 -50.21 27.63
CA LEU A 82 -17.33 -49.78 28.77
C LEU A 82 -15.83 -49.99 28.47
N GLU A 83 -15.23 -49.14 27.64
CA GLU A 83 -13.78 -49.04 27.54
C GLU A 83 -13.28 -47.84 28.36
N LEU A 84 -12.45 -48.15 29.35
CA LEU A 84 -11.74 -47.23 30.24
C LEU A 84 -10.75 -46.37 29.43
N LEU A 85 -11.26 -45.34 28.77
CA LEU A 85 -10.41 -44.29 28.22
C LEU A 85 -9.94 -43.36 29.35
N PRO A 86 -8.64 -42.99 29.38
CA PRO A 86 -8.12 -42.07 30.38
C PRO A 86 -8.87 -40.75 30.29
N MET A 87 -9.41 -40.35 31.43
CA MET A 87 -10.19 -39.15 31.67
C MET A 87 -9.38 -37.91 31.28
N ARG A 88 -9.48 -37.48 30.01
CA ARG A 88 -8.87 -36.27 29.48
C ARG A 88 -9.67 -35.05 29.94
N MET A 89 -9.55 -34.71 31.22
CA MET A 89 -10.01 -33.43 31.77
C MET A 89 -9.02 -32.31 31.45
N GLU A 90 -8.80 -32.02 30.17
CA GLU A 90 -7.99 -30.86 29.76
C GLU A 90 -8.61 -30.29 28.47
N GLY A 91 -9.50 -29.32 28.62
CA GLY A 91 -10.06 -28.63 27.45
C GLY A 91 -10.85 -27.36 27.75
N THR A 92 -11.53 -27.23 28.89
CA THR A 92 -12.65 -26.27 28.98
C THR A 92 -12.36 -24.92 29.65
N LEU A 93 -11.09 -24.59 30.00
CA LEU A 93 -10.78 -23.38 30.81
C LEU A 93 -9.72 -22.43 30.23
N ALA A 94 -9.37 -22.53 28.95
CA ALA A 94 -8.31 -21.70 28.36
C ALA A 94 -8.59 -20.19 28.45
N TRP A 95 -9.84 -19.75 28.33
CA TRP A 95 -10.22 -18.33 28.39
C TRP A 95 -10.49 -17.78 29.79
N THR A 96 -10.68 -18.66 30.79
CA THR A 96 -10.81 -18.22 32.20
C THR A 96 -9.48 -17.87 32.83
N GLN A 97 -8.37 -18.21 32.17
CA GLN A 97 -7.07 -17.80 32.65
C GLN A 97 -6.93 -16.29 32.49
N PRO A 98 -6.69 -15.53 33.58
CA PRO A 98 -6.48 -14.09 33.51
C PRO A 98 -5.35 -13.73 32.53
N ALA A 99 -4.39 -14.63 32.32
CA ALA A 99 -3.34 -14.49 31.32
C ALA A 99 -3.86 -14.38 29.87
N ALA A 100 -4.82 -15.21 29.45
CA ALA A 100 -5.38 -15.17 28.09
C ALA A 100 -6.11 -13.83 27.83
N ARG A 101 -6.85 -13.34 28.82
CA ARG A 101 -7.51 -12.03 28.77
C ARG A 101 -6.51 -10.88 28.65
N VAL A 102 -5.43 -10.91 29.43
CA VAL A 102 -4.37 -9.89 29.37
C VAL A 102 -3.70 -9.91 28.00
N ASN A 103 -3.39 -11.08 27.45
CA ASN A 103 -2.79 -11.21 26.13
C ASN A 103 -3.73 -10.67 25.03
N PHE A 104 -5.02 -11.02 25.09
CA PHE A 104 -6.02 -10.49 24.17
C PHE A 104 -6.09 -8.95 24.21
N LEU A 105 -6.17 -8.37 25.41
CA LEU A 105 -6.21 -6.91 25.59
C LEU A 105 -4.92 -6.24 25.13
N ASN A 106 -3.76 -6.86 25.37
CA ASN A 106 -2.49 -6.36 24.89
C ASN A 106 -2.45 -6.34 23.36
N GLN A 107 -2.87 -7.42 22.71
CA GLN A 107 -2.92 -7.51 21.25
C GLN A 107 -3.94 -6.51 20.67
N LEU A 108 -5.08 -6.32 21.33
CA LEU A 108 -6.08 -5.33 20.94
C LEU A 108 -5.49 -3.92 20.95
N ASN A 109 -4.73 -3.56 21.98
CA ASN A 109 -4.04 -2.28 22.09
C ASN A 109 -2.95 -2.10 21.02
N VAL A 110 -2.21 -3.17 20.67
CA VAL A 110 -1.21 -3.15 19.59
C VAL A 110 -1.87 -2.83 18.25
N VAL A 111 -2.98 -3.50 17.93
CA VAL A 111 -3.75 -3.24 16.69
C VAL A 111 -4.31 -1.83 16.68
N GLU A 112 -4.88 -1.38 17.79
CA GLU A 112 -5.40 -0.01 17.91
C GLU A 112 -4.29 1.04 17.72
N PHE A 113 -3.11 0.81 18.29
CA PHE A 113 -1.95 1.69 18.13
C PHE A 113 -1.49 1.75 16.67
N LYS A 114 -1.36 0.59 16.00
CA LYS A 114 -0.99 0.52 14.57
C LYS A 114 -2.00 1.26 13.70
N LEU A 115 -3.31 1.06 13.91
CA LEU A 115 -4.35 1.79 13.19
C LEU A 115 -4.28 3.30 13.42
N LYS A 116 -4.04 3.76 14.65
CA LYS A 116 -3.86 5.20 14.96
C LYS A 116 -2.64 5.79 14.26
N MET A 117 -1.53 5.04 14.19
CA MET A 117 -0.33 5.47 13.48
C MET A 117 -0.58 5.54 11.96
N HIS A 118 -1.25 4.53 11.41
CA HIS A 118 -1.68 4.53 10.01
C HIS A 118 -2.59 5.72 9.70
N ARG A 119 -3.61 5.97 10.53
CA ARG A 119 -4.50 7.14 10.42
C ARG A 119 -3.73 8.46 10.35
N LYS A 120 -2.77 8.66 11.26
CA LYS A 120 -1.94 9.88 11.29
C LYS A 120 -1.13 10.05 10.00
N ARG A 121 -0.58 8.94 9.48
CA ARG A 121 0.19 8.94 8.24
C ARG A 121 -0.68 9.25 7.03
N VAL A 122 -1.83 8.60 6.90
CA VAL A 122 -2.77 8.89 5.79
C VAL A 122 -3.21 10.35 5.86
N ALA A 123 -3.53 10.86 7.07
CA ALA A 123 -3.92 12.25 7.26
C ALA A 123 -2.82 13.25 6.87
N SER A 124 -1.53 12.95 7.12
CA SER A 124 -0.44 13.82 6.69
C SER A 124 -0.23 13.82 5.17
N HIS A 125 -0.47 12.70 4.49
CA HIS A 125 -0.29 12.60 3.04
C HIS A 125 -1.38 13.32 2.24
N ILE A 126 -2.60 13.43 2.78
CA ILE A 126 -3.72 14.17 2.13
C ILE A 126 -3.34 15.62 1.80
N GLN A 127 -2.50 16.25 2.62
CA GLN A 127 -2.07 17.63 2.40
C GLN A 127 -0.98 17.76 1.33
N ALA A 128 -0.23 16.68 1.07
CA ALA A 128 0.94 16.70 0.22
C ALA A 128 0.62 16.39 -1.25
N ASP A 129 -0.35 15.51 -1.52
CA ASP A 129 -0.62 15.04 -2.88
C ASP A 129 -2.13 14.95 -3.20
N PRO A 130 -2.66 15.81 -4.10
CA PRO A 130 -4.06 15.79 -4.51
C PRO A 130 -4.45 14.54 -5.33
N LEU A 131 -3.49 13.76 -5.85
CA LEU A 131 -3.78 12.49 -6.53
C LEU A 131 -4.27 11.40 -5.56
N LEU A 132 -4.15 11.64 -4.25
CA LEU A 132 -4.59 10.75 -3.18
C LEU A 132 -6.06 10.96 -2.76
N ALA A 133 -6.95 11.31 -3.70
CA ALA A 133 -8.38 11.51 -3.42
C ALA A 133 -9.06 10.31 -2.74
N SER A 134 -8.48 9.10 -2.82
CA SER A 134 -8.96 7.89 -2.13
C SER A 134 -8.70 7.88 -0.61
N SER A 135 -7.89 8.79 -0.09
CA SER A 135 -7.50 8.79 1.33
C SER A 135 -8.66 9.11 2.28
N ALA A 136 -9.74 9.74 1.80
CA ALA A 136 -10.93 9.99 2.62
C ALA A 136 -11.67 8.69 2.96
N THR A 137 -11.85 7.80 1.98
CA THR A 137 -12.46 6.47 2.18
C THR A 137 -11.59 5.59 3.07
N GLU A 138 -10.28 5.66 2.89
CA GLU A 138 -9.31 4.95 3.74
C GLU A 138 -9.37 5.44 5.20
N LEU A 139 -9.39 6.75 5.43
CA LEU A 139 -9.56 7.31 6.78
C LEU A 139 -10.89 6.90 7.41
N GLN A 140 -11.97 6.88 6.63
CA GLN A 140 -13.28 6.45 7.11
C GLN A 140 -13.23 4.99 7.58
N LEU A 141 -12.68 4.07 6.77
CA LEU A 141 -12.54 2.67 7.16
C LEU A 141 -11.68 2.48 8.41
N VAL A 142 -10.57 3.22 8.51
CA VAL A 142 -9.71 3.21 9.70
C VAL A 142 -10.46 3.70 10.94
N ASP A 143 -11.29 4.72 10.80
CA ASP A 143 -12.13 5.23 11.90
C ASP A 143 -13.23 4.26 12.31
N GLU A 144 -13.84 3.57 11.34
CA GLU A 144 -14.81 2.50 11.58
C GLU A 144 -14.16 1.34 12.34
N MET A 145 -12.99 0.86 11.91
CA MET A 145 -12.21 -0.17 12.62
C MET A 145 -11.85 0.25 14.05
N LEU A 146 -11.36 1.48 14.25
CA LEU A 146 -11.04 2.00 15.58
C LEU A 146 -12.28 2.07 16.48
N SER A 147 -13.43 2.45 15.92
CA SER A 147 -14.69 2.48 16.66
C SER A 147 -15.14 1.08 17.08
N SER A 148 -14.95 0.08 16.22
CA SER A 148 -15.26 -1.33 16.50
C SER A 148 -14.33 -1.91 17.58
N LEU A 149 -13.02 -1.62 17.52
CA LEU A 149 -12.07 -2.04 18.55
C LEU A 149 -12.38 -1.42 19.93
N ASN A 150 -12.76 -0.14 19.97
CA ASN A 150 -13.17 0.52 21.21
C ASN A 150 -14.46 -0.10 21.76
N ARG A 151 -15.43 -0.46 20.91
CA ARG A 151 -16.64 -1.20 21.34
C ARG A 151 -16.30 -2.57 21.92
N ILE A 152 -15.37 -3.32 21.32
CA ILE A 152 -14.87 -4.60 21.85
C ILE A 152 -14.27 -4.38 23.24
N GLN A 153 -13.42 -3.35 23.39
CA GLN A 153 -12.80 -3.00 24.66
C GLN A 153 -13.85 -2.64 25.73
N GLN A 154 -14.84 -1.83 25.39
CA GLN A 154 -15.94 -1.46 26.30
C GLN A 154 -16.78 -2.67 26.73
N MET A 155 -17.14 -3.55 25.79
CA MET A 155 -17.83 -4.80 26.10
C MET A 155 -17.02 -5.67 27.05
N GLU A 156 -15.69 -5.60 26.97
CA GLU A 156 -14.82 -6.35 27.86
C GLU A 156 -14.95 -5.92 29.33
N TYR A 157 -15.21 -4.64 29.59
CA TYR A 157 -15.38 -4.07 30.93
C TYR A 157 -16.83 -4.07 31.46
N GLU A 158 -17.82 -3.77 30.61
CA GLU A 158 -19.18 -3.41 31.07
C GLU A 158 -20.24 -4.50 30.89
N TYR A 159 -19.96 -5.56 30.13
CA TYR A 159 -21.00 -6.50 29.72
C TYR A 159 -21.49 -7.39 30.87
N LYS A 160 -22.74 -7.16 31.31
CA LYS A 160 -23.44 -7.93 32.36
C LYS A 160 -24.15 -9.19 31.88
N GLY A 161 -24.14 -9.48 30.57
CA GLY A 161 -24.81 -10.66 30.01
C GLY A 161 -24.01 -11.96 30.17
N GLY A 162 -24.58 -13.07 29.72
CA GLY A 162 -23.92 -14.38 29.74
C GLY A 162 -22.62 -14.40 28.93
N ARG A 163 -21.59 -15.08 29.45
CA ARG A 163 -20.24 -15.16 28.84
C ARG A 163 -20.27 -15.56 27.36
N ASN A 164 -21.10 -16.53 26.99
CA ASN A 164 -21.16 -17.04 25.62
C ASN A 164 -21.73 -15.98 24.66
N ALA A 165 -22.76 -15.25 25.08
CA ALA A 165 -23.32 -14.15 24.28
C ALA A 165 -22.30 -13.01 24.09
N LYS A 166 -21.50 -12.71 25.13
CA LYS A 166 -20.39 -11.75 25.05
C LYS A 166 -19.34 -12.18 24.01
N LEU A 167 -18.85 -13.41 24.13
CA LEU A 167 -17.81 -13.94 23.25
C LEU A 167 -18.27 -14.00 21.80
N ASN A 168 -19.51 -14.45 21.54
CA ASN A 168 -20.07 -14.46 20.19
C ASN A 168 -20.16 -13.05 19.60
N LYS A 169 -20.52 -12.05 20.41
CA LYS A 169 -20.61 -10.66 19.96
C LYS A 169 -19.23 -10.04 19.70
N ILE A 170 -18.23 -10.37 20.52
CA ILE A 170 -16.83 -9.97 20.29
C ILE A 170 -16.29 -10.65 19.01
N ALA A 171 -16.57 -11.95 18.83
CA ALA A 171 -16.16 -12.69 17.63
C ALA A 171 -16.74 -12.06 16.37
N GLN A 172 -18.03 -11.73 16.39
CA GLN A 172 -18.69 -11.05 15.28
C GLN A 172 -18.05 -9.69 14.96
N GLN A 173 -17.77 -8.86 15.97
CA GLN A 173 -17.12 -7.56 15.74
C GLN A 173 -15.67 -7.69 15.26
N LEU A 174 -14.93 -8.73 15.67
CA LEU A 174 -13.60 -9.02 15.14
C LEU A 174 -13.66 -9.49 13.69
N ASP A 175 -14.69 -10.25 13.32
CA ASP A 175 -14.93 -10.67 11.93
C ASP A 175 -15.22 -9.44 11.05
N ASP A 176 -16.02 -8.49 11.53
CA ASP A 176 -16.26 -7.21 10.86
C ASP A 176 -14.95 -6.42 10.67
N VAL A 177 -14.14 -6.28 11.72
CA VAL A 177 -12.82 -5.61 11.64
C VAL A 177 -11.88 -6.33 10.68
N ALA A 178 -11.91 -7.66 10.60
CA ALA A 178 -11.10 -8.42 9.66
C ALA A 178 -11.54 -8.20 8.20
N LEU A 179 -12.85 -8.08 7.96
CA LEU A 179 -13.39 -7.72 6.64
C LEU A 179 -12.98 -6.29 6.26
N ASP A 180 -13.06 -5.35 7.18
CA ASP A 180 -12.63 -3.95 6.96
C ASP A 180 -11.12 -3.89 6.67
N ALA A 181 -10.30 -4.62 7.42
CA ALA A 181 -8.85 -4.71 7.17
C ALA A 181 -8.54 -5.30 5.78
N HIS A 182 -9.31 -6.30 5.34
CA HIS A 182 -9.20 -6.83 3.98
C HIS A 182 -9.59 -5.80 2.92
N SER A 183 -10.67 -5.04 3.13
CA SER A 183 -11.11 -3.97 2.23
C SER A 183 -10.06 -2.87 2.12
N LEU A 184 -9.42 -2.51 3.24
CA LEU A 184 -8.33 -1.54 3.28
C LEU A 184 -7.12 -2.03 2.46
N PHE A 185 -6.78 -3.31 2.55
CA PHE A 185 -5.74 -3.91 1.73
C PHE A 185 -6.09 -3.90 0.22
N GLN A 186 -7.34 -4.16 -0.13
CA GLN A 186 -7.81 -4.06 -1.52
C GLN A 186 -7.69 -2.63 -2.06
N LEU A 187 -8.10 -1.63 -1.27
CA LEU A 187 -7.95 -0.22 -1.64
C LEU A 187 -6.49 0.15 -1.88
N LEU A 188 -5.57 -0.30 -1.03
CA LEU A 188 -4.15 -0.04 -1.20
C LEU A 188 -3.59 -0.74 -2.45
N THR A 189 -4.04 -1.96 -2.73
CA THR A 189 -3.66 -2.71 -3.94
C THR A 189 -4.16 -2.04 -5.21
N ASP A 190 -5.38 -1.49 -5.19
CA ASP A 190 -5.93 -0.72 -6.29
C ASP A 190 -5.19 0.61 -6.48
N ARG A 191 -4.80 1.29 -5.39
CA ARG A 191 -3.91 2.46 -5.44
C ARG A 191 -2.56 2.11 -6.08
N MET A 192 -1.93 1.01 -5.68
CA MET A 192 -0.70 0.51 -6.31
C MET A 192 -0.89 0.25 -7.80
N ARG A 193 -2.02 -0.35 -8.21
CA ARG A 193 -2.31 -0.62 -9.62
C ARG A 193 -2.48 0.68 -10.41
N LYS A 194 -3.20 1.66 -9.86
CA LYS A 194 -3.38 2.99 -10.47
C LYS A 194 -2.05 3.74 -10.59
N LEU A 195 -1.27 3.79 -9.50
CA LEU A 195 0.07 4.37 -9.51
C LEU A 195 0.94 3.72 -10.59
N ARG A 196 0.98 2.39 -10.65
CA ARG A 196 1.73 1.67 -11.68
C ARG A 196 1.29 2.03 -13.11
N ALA A 197 -0.01 2.19 -13.33
CA ALA A 197 -0.55 2.57 -14.64
C ALA A 197 -0.14 4.01 -15.01
N GLU A 198 -0.22 4.94 -14.07
CA GLU A 198 0.20 6.33 -14.23
C GLU A 198 1.70 6.44 -14.48
N VAL A 199 2.52 5.75 -13.67
CA VAL A 199 3.97 5.61 -13.88
C VAL A 199 4.29 5.12 -15.29
N ARG A 200 3.59 4.07 -15.74
CA ARG A 200 3.80 3.53 -17.09
C ARG A 200 3.41 4.53 -18.17
N ALA A 201 2.31 5.27 -17.98
CA ALA A 201 1.87 6.30 -18.92
C ALA A 201 2.91 7.43 -19.00
N THR A 202 3.35 7.95 -17.85
CA THR A 202 4.39 8.98 -17.74
C THR A 202 5.68 8.51 -18.41
N TYR A 203 6.18 7.32 -18.07
CA TYR A 203 7.39 6.75 -18.67
C TYR A 203 7.29 6.60 -20.19
N LYS A 204 6.12 6.21 -20.71
CA LYS A 204 5.88 6.10 -22.15
C LYS A 204 5.98 7.48 -22.83
N THR A 205 5.39 8.51 -22.23
CA THR A 205 5.48 9.89 -22.73
C THR A 205 6.94 10.37 -22.74
N TRP A 206 7.68 10.14 -21.66
CA TRP A 206 9.11 10.46 -21.58
C TRP A 206 9.93 9.74 -22.64
N SER A 207 9.68 8.44 -22.86
CA SER A 207 10.35 7.66 -23.89
C SER A 207 10.09 8.23 -25.29
N VAL A 208 8.85 8.64 -25.59
CA VAL A 208 8.49 9.28 -26.87
C VAL A 208 9.20 10.63 -27.04
N ILE A 209 9.31 11.43 -25.97
CA ILE A 209 10.05 12.70 -26.00
C ILE A 209 11.54 12.46 -26.27
N ILE A 210 12.16 11.49 -25.61
CA ILE A 210 13.58 11.17 -25.80
C ILE A 210 13.83 10.67 -27.22
N ILE A 211 12.99 9.77 -27.74
CA ILE A 211 13.13 9.24 -29.10
C ILE A 211 12.92 10.35 -30.13
N SER A 212 11.88 11.18 -29.98
CA SER A 212 11.61 12.28 -30.92
C SER A 212 12.73 13.34 -30.90
N SER A 213 13.28 13.65 -29.73
CA SER A 213 14.47 14.50 -29.58
C SER A 213 15.70 13.89 -30.26
N GLY A 214 15.95 12.60 -30.08
CA GLY A 214 17.04 11.88 -30.74
C GLY A 214 16.93 11.90 -32.28
N VAL A 215 15.72 11.69 -32.80
CA VAL A 215 15.43 11.77 -34.25
C VAL A 215 15.64 13.20 -34.75
N ALA A 216 15.15 14.21 -34.03
CA ALA A 216 15.36 15.61 -34.40
C ALA A 216 16.85 15.97 -34.46
N LEU A 217 17.65 15.50 -33.49
CA LEU A 217 19.09 15.72 -33.44
C LEU A 217 19.81 15.07 -34.64
N LEU A 218 19.43 13.84 -35.01
CA LEU A 218 19.95 13.18 -36.21
C LEU A 218 19.63 13.96 -37.49
N LEU A 219 18.40 14.47 -37.63
CA LEU A 219 18.00 15.29 -38.77
C LEU A 219 18.82 16.58 -38.87
N ILE A 220 19.10 17.24 -37.74
CA ILE A 220 19.94 18.44 -37.70
C ILE A 220 21.36 18.13 -38.15
N ILE A 221 21.94 17.00 -37.73
CA ILE A 221 23.28 16.58 -38.17
C ILE A 221 23.32 16.34 -39.69
N VAL A 222 22.35 15.59 -40.22
CA VAL A 222 22.25 15.30 -41.66
C VAL A 222 22.08 16.59 -42.47
N PHE A 223 21.21 17.49 -42.01
CA PHE A 223 20.99 18.77 -42.66
C PHE A 223 22.23 19.67 -42.61
N SER A 224 22.92 19.72 -41.47
CA SER A 224 24.14 20.50 -41.29
C SER A 224 25.27 19.97 -42.18
N TYR A 225 25.43 18.64 -42.27
CA TYR A 225 26.37 17.99 -43.19
C TYR A 225 26.04 18.30 -44.66
N TRP A 226 24.78 18.15 -45.05
CA TRP A 226 24.32 18.44 -46.41
C TRP A 226 24.54 19.92 -46.77
N PHE A 227 24.21 20.83 -45.85
CA PHE A 227 24.43 22.26 -46.01
C PHE A 227 25.91 22.61 -46.13
N MET A 228 26.78 22.05 -45.28
CA MET A 228 28.24 22.22 -45.39
C MET A 228 28.75 21.77 -46.76
N ARG A 229 28.34 20.57 -47.21
CA ARG A 229 28.77 20.02 -48.49
C ARG A 229 28.34 20.91 -49.66
N ARG A 230 27.09 21.39 -49.64
CA ARG A 230 26.54 22.22 -50.72
C ARG A 230 27.07 23.65 -50.71
N GLN A 231 27.21 24.27 -49.55
CA GLN A 231 27.59 25.69 -49.45
C GLN A 231 29.07 25.97 -49.28
N VAL A 232 29.86 25.05 -48.70
CA VAL A 232 31.28 25.28 -48.42
C VAL A 232 32.17 24.61 -49.47
N VAL A 233 31.83 23.40 -49.90
CA VAL A 233 32.70 22.62 -50.80
C VAL A 233 32.45 22.96 -52.28
N GLN A 234 31.20 23.20 -52.70
CA GLN A 234 30.88 23.49 -54.10
C GLN A 234 31.19 24.89 -54.64
N PRO A 235 31.26 26.01 -53.88
CA PRO A 235 31.50 27.33 -54.48
C PRO A 235 32.92 27.56 -55.00
N PHE A 236 33.82 26.58 -54.87
CA PHE A 236 35.19 26.61 -55.38
C PHE A 236 35.38 25.78 -56.66
N LYS A 237 34.30 25.25 -57.24
CA LYS A 237 34.25 24.70 -58.60
C LYS A 237 33.49 25.68 -59.49
#